data_AF-A0A919ZMN0-F1
#
_entry.id   AF-A0A919ZMN0-F1
#
_cell.length_a   1.000
_cell.length_b   1.000
_cell.length_c   1.000
_cell.angle_alpha   90.00
_cell.angle_beta   90.00
_cell.angle_gamma   90.00
#
_symmetry.space_group_name_H-M   'P 1'
#
loop_
_entity.id
_entity.type
_entity.pdbx_description
1 polymer ?
#
loop_
_entity_poly.entity_id
_entity_poly.type
_entity_poly.pdbx_seq_one_letter_code
_entity_poly.pdbx_strand_id
1 'polypeptide(L)' 'MLGFIFTILGGYTVYRLWDDSLTLAIITIVLTIYQASTLFNMNRNVETRWEIILNLVASLAILGIFITSFFI' A
#
# COMPACT_ATOMS: atom_id res chain seq x y z
N MET A 1 -7.86 7.24 8.62
CA MET A 1 -6.87 6.64 9.55
C MET A 1 -6.25 5.36 9.00
N LEU A 2 -7.03 4.40 8.47
CA LEU A 2 -6.49 3.13 7.94
C LEU A 2 -5.46 3.30 6.80
N GLY A 3 -5.73 4.14 5.79
CA GLY A 3 -4.79 4.33 4.68
C GLY A 3 -3.41 4.87 5.11
N PHE A 4 -3.33 5.63 6.21
CA PHE A 4 -2.07 6.16 6.73
C PHE A 4 -1.20 5.05 7.30
N ILE A 5 -1.81 4.09 8.00
CA ILE A 5 -1.13 2.89 8.51
C ILE A 5 -0.56 2.09 7.34
N PHE A 6 -1.37 1.82 6.31
CA PHE A 6 -0.92 1.08 5.13
C PHE A 6 0.13 1.81 4.30
N THR A 7 0.13 3.14 4.29
CA THR A 7 1.17 3.94 3.64
C THR A 7 2.51 3.79 4.36
N ILE A 8 2.53 3.88 5.69
CA ILE A 8 3.74 3.67 6.49
C ILE A 8 4.23 2.21 6.36
N LEU A 9 3.30 1.26 6.49
CA LEU A 9 3.59 -0.16 6.38
C LEU A 9 4.16 -0.50 5.00
N GLY A 10 3.58 0.05 3.94
CA GLY A 10 4.06 -0.07 2.58
C GLY A 10 5.48 0.48 2.41
N GLY A 11 5.76 1.67 2.95
CA GLY A 11 7.11 2.25 2.94
C GLY A 11 8.15 1.37 3.64
N TYR A 12 7.82 0.82 4.80
CA TYR A 12 8.70 -0.12 5.52
C TYR A 12 8.91 -1.42 4.73
N THR A 13 7.85 -1.93 4.11
CA THR A 13 7.89 -3.15 3.28
C THR A 13 8.80 -2.96 2.06
N VAL A 14 8.75 -1.79 1.42
CA VAL A 14 9.66 -1.44 0.30
C VAL A 14 11.11 -1.45 0.76
N TYR A 15 11.41 -0.80 1.90
CA TYR A 15 12.77 -0.76 2.44
C TYR A 15 13.32 -2.17 2.65
N ARG A 16 12.50 -3.08 3.18
CA ARG A 16 12.88 -4.47 3.41
C ARG A 16 13.11 -5.24 2.10
N LEU A 17 12.21 -5.11 1.14
CA LEU A 17 12.27 -5.87 -0.12
C LEU A 17 13.27 -5.31 -1.13
N TRP A 18 13.84 -4.13 -0.88
CA TRP A 18 14.72 -3.44 -1.83
C TRP A 18 15.92 -4.30 -2.23
N ASP A 19 16.51 -5.02 -1.27
CA ASP A 19 17.68 -5.85 -1.47
C ASP A 19 17.32 -7.30 -1.88
N ASP A 20 16.20 -7.83 -1.39
CA ASP A 20 15.83 -9.25 -1.60
C ASP A 20 14.99 -9.50 -2.86
N SER A 21 14.08 -8.56 -3.20
CA SER A 21 13.16 -8.73 -4.32
C SER A 21 12.71 -7.39 -4.90
N LEU A 22 13.52 -6.87 -5.83
CA LEU A 22 13.29 -5.59 -6.51
C LEU A 22 11.92 -5.54 -7.21
N THR A 23 11.43 -6.66 -7.76
CA THR A 23 10.10 -6.73 -8.37
C THR A 23 8.97 -6.49 -7.35
N LEU A 24 9.02 -7.15 -6.19
CA LEU A 24 8.02 -6.98 -5.14
C LEU A 24 8.14 -5.59 -4.49
N ALA A 25 9.35 -5.05 -4.37
CA ALA A 25 9.58 -3.69 -3.91
C ALA A 25 8.90 -2.66 -4.82
N ILE A 26 9.05 -2.77 -6.14
CA ILE A 26 8.38 -1.86 -7.10
C ILE A 26 6.86 -1.95 -6.99
N ILE A 27 6.30 -3.16 -6.93
CA ILE A 27 4.85 -3.34 -6.77
C ILE A 27 4.37 -2.66 -5.48
N THR A 28 5.11 -2.84 -4.39
CA THR A 28 4.79 -2.24 -3.10
C THR A 28 4.88 -0.70 -3.14
N ILE A 29 5.85 -0.13 -3.86
CA ILE A 29 5.94 1.33 -4.08
C ILE A 29 4.67 1.85 -4.75
N VAL A 30 4.22 1.21 -5.82
CA VAL A 30 3.02 1.62 -6.57
C VAL A 30 1.78 1.57 -5.66
N LEU A 31 1.60 0.50 -4.90
CA LEU A 31 0.49 0.36 -3.94
C LEU A 31 0.56 1.40 -2.82
N THR A 32 1.75 1.71 -2.34
CA THR A 32 1.97 2.70 -1.28
C THR A 32 1.65 4.12 -1.77
N ILE A 33 2.06 4.46 -2.99
CA ILE A 33 1.73 5.75 -3.61
C ILE A 33 0.22 5.87 -3.83
N TYR A 34 -0.44 4.80 -4.26
CA TYR A 34 -1.89 4.77 -4.37
C TYR A 34 -2.57 5.05 -3.02
N GLN A 35 -2.13 4.38 -1.95
CA GLN A 35 -2.64 4.61 -0.59
C GLN A 35 -2.40 6.05 -0.10
N ALA A 36 -1.24 6.62 -0.39
CA ALA A 36 -0.96 8.01 -0.06
C ALA A 36 -1.88 8.98 -0.83
N SER A 37 -2.16 8.69 -2.11
CA SER A 37 -3.04 9.50 -2.94
C SER A 37 -4.49 9.45 -2.48
N THR A 38 -5.00 8.28 -2.06
CA THR A 38 -6.37 8.16 -1.54
C THR A 38 -6.55 8.97 -0.26
N LEU A 39 -5.55 9.01 0.63
CA LEU A 39 -5.58 9.86 1.82
C LEU A 39 -5.71 11.36 1.49
N PHE A 40 -5.07 11.80 0.41
CA PHE A 40 -5.18 13.19 -0.04
C PHE A 40 -6.56 13.48 -0.64
N ASN A 41 -7.14 12.52 -1.36
CA ASN A 41 -8.47 12.64 -1.96
C ASN A 41 -9.62 12.46 -0.96
N MET A 42 -9.43 11.77 0.17
CA MET A 42 -10.41 11.69 1.26
C MET A 42 -10.83 13.08 1.76
N ASN A 43 -9.96 14.08 1.64
CA ASN A 43 -10.25 15.46 2.01
C ASN A 43 -11.24 16.17 1.06
N ARG A 44 -11.58 15.55 -0.08
CA ARG A 44 -12.52 16.09 -1.10
C ARG A 44 -13.94 15.51 -1.02
N ASN A 45 -14.28 14.69 -0.01
CA ASN A 45 -15.64 14.19 0.29
C ASN A 45 -16.39 13.47 -0.86
N VAL A 46 -15.68 13.05 -1.90
CA VAL A 46 -16.25 12.23 -2.99
C VAL A 46 -15.45 10.95 -3.07
N GLU A 47 -15.72 10.01 -2.16
CA GLU A 47 -15.27 8.62 -2.32
C GLU A 47 -16.32 7.84 -3.09
N THR A 48 -15.97 7.39 -4.29
CA THR A 48 -16.79 6.48 -5.07
C THR A 48 -16.68 5.06 -4.50
N ARG A 49 -17.72 4.23 -4.69
CA ARG A 49 -17.71 2.81 -4.29
C ARG A 49 -16.49 2.05 -4.83
N TRP A 50 -16.00 2.44 -6.02
CA TRP A 50 -14.82 1.86 -6.64
C TRP A 50 -13.54 2.19 -5.90
N GLU A 51 -13.37 3.43 -5.43
CA GLU A 51 -12.19 3.82 -4.64
C GLU A 51 -12.13 3.06 -3.31
N ILE A 52 -13.27 2.84 -2.65
CA ILE A 52 -13.33 2.04 -1.42
C ILE A 52 -12.86 0.60 -1.68
N ILE A 53 -13.34 -0.02 -2.77
CA ILE A 53 -12.94 -1.39 -3.14
C ILE A 53 -11.44 -1.44 -3.45
N LEU A 54 -10.94 -0.52 -4.28
CA LEU A 54 -9.53 -0.47 -4.63
C LEU A 54 -8.64 -0.21 -3.41
N ASN A 55 -9.08 0.63 -2.48
CA ASN A 55 -8.37 0.91 -1.24
C ASN A 55 -8.31 -0.33 -0.32
N LEU A 56 -9.39 -1.10 -0.23
CA LEU A 56 -9.42 -2.39 0.46
C LEU A 56 -8.45 -3.40 -0.18
N VAL A 57 -8.50 -3.54 -1.50
CA VAL A 57 -7.65 -4.46 -2.26
C VAL A 57 -6.17 -4.08 -2.12
N ALA A 58 -5.84 -2.79 -2.24
CA ALA A 58 -4.49 -2.30 -2.07
C ALA A 58 -3.97 -2.53 -0.64
N SER A 59 -4.82 -2.33 0.37
CA SER A 59 -4.49 -2.61 1.77
C SER A 59 -4.15 -4.10 1.98
N LEU A 60 -4.99 -5.00 1.47
CA LEU A 60 -4.77 -6.44 1.55
C LEU A 60 -3.50 -6.89 0.81
N ALA A 61 -3.24 -6.30 -0.35
CA ALA A 61 -2.02 -6.57 -1.12
C ALA A 61 -0.77 -6.14 -0.37
N ILE A 62 -0.74 -4.93 0.21
CA ILE A 62 0.37 -4.46 1.04
C ILE A 62 0.57 -5.39 2.24
N LEU A 63 -0.51 -5.81 2.90
CA LEU A 63 -0.44 -6.71 4.06
C LEU A 63 0.11 -8.10 3.66
N GLY A 64 -0.34 -8.65 2.54
CA GLY A 64 0.16 -9.91 2.00
C GLY A 64 1.65 -9.83 1.65
N ILE A 65 2.06 -8.79 0.91
CA ILE A 65 3.46 -8.59 0.52
C ILE A 65 4.32 -8.39 1.78
N PHE A 66 3.85 -7.61 2.74
CA PHE A 66 4.53 -7.40 4.02
C PHE A 66 4.76 -8.72 4.75
N ILE A 67 3.74 -9.58 4.90
CA ILE A 67 3.90 -10.90 5.53
C ILE A 67 4.92 -11.74 4.75
N THR A 68 4.81 -11.80 3.43
CA THR A 68 5.73 -12.60 2.61
C THR A 68 7.17 -12.09 2.69
N SER A 69 7.39 -10.79 2.93
CA SER A 69 8.73 -10.22 3.10
C SER A 69 9.48 -10.77 4.32
N PHE A 70 8.80 -11.44 5.26
CA PHE A 70 9.46 -12.12 6.39
C PHE A 70 9.97 -13.53 6.08
N PHE A 71 9.55 -14.10 4.95
CA PHE A 71 9.90 -15.46 4.54
C PHE A 71 10.82 -15.51 3.32
N ILE A 72 11.04 -14.36 2.69
CA ILE A 72 12.04 -14.10 1.66
C ILE A 72 13.22 -13.45 2.37
#